data_AF-A0A4S9UTF8-F1
#
_entry.id   AF-A0A4S9UTF8-F1
#
_cell.length_a   1.000
_cell.length_b   1.000
_cell.length_c   1.000
_cell.angle_alpha   90.00
_cell.angle_beta   90.00
_cell.angle_gamma   90.00
#
_symmetry.space_group_name_H-M   'P 1'
#
loop_
_entity.id
_entity.type
_entity.pdbx_description
1 polymer ?
#
loop_
_entity_poly.entity_id
_entity_poly.type
_entity_poly.pdbx_seq_one_letter_code
_entity_poly.pdbx_strand_id
1 'polypeptide(L)'
;MSYMLLYNSRDTGLTKRPDNCPKIPRDATHYDPKLPDPFRFANGRPVKTISDFVCRQREVSELFQNLELGTKPGKPDAVSGSIFGGNLSITATVDDKTISFIPTITYPLNGTAPYPAIIAFGSLTIPAPSGVAIITYNNDEIGAQINQSSRGQGKFFELYPDKTANGAMTAWAWGVSRIIDVLETLPSTNIDPRKIAVTGCSRDGKGALVAGALDSRIVLTIPQESGSGGTACWRLSDYENHNGTTQTASEIVQENVWFASQFDEFANTTVNTLPFDHHMLAGLVAPRGLLVIDNIGYEWLGPWSSYGCLGRA
;
A
#
# COMPACT_ATOMS: atom_id res chain seq x y z
N MET A 1 -4.67 -21.86 -29.20
CA MET A 1 -4.39 -20.55 -28.60
C MET A 1 -3.29 -20.74 -27.57
N SER A 2 -2.05 -20.38 -27.91
CA SER A 2 -0.91 -20.43 -26.99
C SER A 2 -1.12 -19.40 -25.89
N TYR A 3 -1.32 -19.86 -24.66
CA TYR A 3 -1.12 -19.04 -23.48
C TYR A 3 0.37 -18.71 -23.41
N MET A 4 0.73 -17.55 -23.93
CA MET A 4 2.03 -16.96 -23.71
C MET A 4 2.15 -16.76 -22.21
N LEU A 5 3.00 -17.56 -21.57
CA LEU A 5 3.54 -17.37 -20.22
C LEU A 5 4.22 -16.00 -20.19
N LEU A 6 3.41 -14.97 -20.02
CA LEU A 6 3.84 -13.58 -19.97
C LEU A 6 4.23 -13.27 -18.54
N TYR A 7 5.51 -12.93 -18.38
CA TYR A 7 6.13 -12.33 -17.21
C TYR A 7 6.38 -13.24 -16.01
N ASN A 8 7.63 -13.70 -15.92
CA ASN A 8 8.22 -14.22 -14.69
C ASN A 8 8.13 -13.12 -13.61
N SER A 9 7.27 -13.34 -12.62
CA SER A 9 6.68 -12.38 -11.68
C SER A 9 7.63 -11.83 -10.61
N ARG A 10 8.93 -11.68 -10.90
CA ARG A 10 9.93 -11.20 -9.95
C ARG A 10 10.67 -9.93 -10.37
N ASP A 11 10.51 -9.52 -11.63
CA ASP A 11 11.13 -8.28 -12.13
C ASP A 11 10.06 -7.36 -12.74
N THR A 12 8.90 -7.26 -12.08
CA THR A 12 7.86 -6.28 -12.43
C THR A 12 8.29 -4.90 -11.91
N GLY A 13 9.24 -4.30 -12.61
CA GLY A 13 9.08 -2.92 -13.06
C GLY A 13 9.13 -1.80 -12.04
N LEU A 14 9.20 -2.02 -10.72
CA LEU A 14 9.45 -0.95 -9.73
C LEU A 14 10.94 -0.87 -9.32
N THR A 15 11.71 -1.94 -9.47
CA THR A 15 13.13 -2.00 -9.06
C THR A 15 14.13 -1.57 -10.13
N LYS A 16 13.87 -1.80 -11.43
CA LYS A 16 14.76 -1.37 -12.53
C LYS A 16 14.05 -0.46 -13.55
N ARG A 17 14.44 0.82 -13.59
CA ARG A 17 13.88 1.84 -14.50
C ARG A 17 14.20 1.42 -15.93
N PRO A 18 13.20 1.22 -16.82
CA PRO A 18 13.47 1.37 -18.25
C PRO A 18 14.02 2.78 -18.45
N ASP A 19 15.25 2.92 -18.96
CA ASP A 19 15.98 4.20 -19.02
C ASP A 19 15.17 5.34 -19.69
N ASN A 20 14.14 4.99 -20.46
CA ASN A 20 13.30 5.88 -21.24
C ASN A 20 11.96 6.28 -20.59
N CYS A 21 11.70 5.98 -19.30
CA CYS A 21 10.46 6.46 -18.66
C CYS A 21 10.43 8.00 -18.55
N PRO A 22 9.30 8.65 -18.92
CA PRO A 22 9.13 10.09 -18.77
C PRO A 22 9.35 10.55 -17.33
N LYS A 23 9.84 11.79 -17.16
CA LYS A 23 9.89 12.44 -15.85
C LYS A 23 8.54 13.09 -15.56
N ILE A 24 8.16 13.14 -14.29
CA ILE A 24 7.00 13.92 -13.83
C ILE A 24 7.24 15.41 -14.12
N PRO A 25 6.32 16.09 -14.84
CA PRO A 25 6.38 17.54 -15.04
C PRO A 25 6.26 18.31 -13.72
N ARG A 26 6.84 19.51 -13.64
CA ARG A 26 6.72 20.36 -12.44
C ARG A 26 5.29 20.84 -12.19
N ASP A 27 4.48 20.89 -13.23
CA ASP A 27 3.08 21.34 -13.29
C ASP A 27 2.10 20.15 -13.41
N ALA A 28 2.44 19.00 -12.84
CA ALA A 28 1.60 17.81 -12.93
C ALA A 28 0.21 17.99 -12.30
N THR A 29 0.04 18.92 -11.36
CA THR A 29 -1.25 19.24 -10.74
C THR A 29 -2.08 20.16 -11.65
N HIS A 30 -3.34 19.79 -11.87
CA HIS A 30 -4.30 20.60 -12.62
C HIS A 30 -5.71 20.26 -12.18
N TYR A 31 -6.62 21.21 -12.27
CA TYR A 31 -8.01 20.99 -11.88
C TYR A 31 -8.73 20.08 -12.87
N ASP A 32 -9.14 18.89 -12.41
CA ASP A 32 -10.06 17.98 -13.09
C ASP A 32 -11.03 17.37 -12.06
N PRO A 33 -12.35 17.65 -12.15
CA PRO A 33 -13.35 17.09 -11.23
C PRO A 33 -13.71 15.63 -11.53
N LYS A 34 -13.17 15.04 -12.61
CA LYS A 34 -13.36 13.62 -12.94
C LYS A 34 -12.18 12.78 -12.48
N LEU A 35 -12.36 11.46 -12.47
CA LEU A 35 -11.26 10.53 -12.22
C LEU A 35 -10.17 10.68 -13.30
N PRO A 36 -8.89 10.90 -12.91
CA PRO A 36 -7.78 10.99 -13.87
C PRO A 36 -7.61 9.73 -14.73
N ASP A 37 -7.20 9.91 -15.99
CA ASP A 37 -7.01 8.81 -16.93
C ASP A 37 -5.75 7.98 -16.57
N PRO A 38 -5.89 6.69 -16.21
CA PRO A 38 -4.74 5.82 -15.90
C PRO A 38 -3.87 5.58 -17.14
N PHE A 39 -4.40 5.75 -18.36
CA PHE A 39 -3.72 5.51 -19.63
C PHE A 39 -3.17 6.80 -20.28
N ARG A 40 -3.01 7.87 -19.50
CA ARG A 40 -2.26 9.08 -19.89
C ARG A 40 -1.21 9.42 -18.86
N PHE A 41 0.02 9.68 -19.32
CA PHE A 41 1.07 10.24 -18.48
C PHE A 41 0.74 11.67 -18.07
N ALA A 42 1.35 12.15 -16.99
CA ALA A 42 1.18 13.52 -16.50
C ALA A 42 1.59 14.59 -17.55
N ASN A 43 2.51 14.25 -18.46
CA ASN A 43 2.88 15.12 -19.59
C ASN A 43 1.92 15.05 -20.79
N GLY A 44 0.78 14.37 -20.66
CA GLY A 44 -0.25 14.23 -21.69
C GLY A 44 0.00 13.10 -22.71
N ARG A 45 1.16 12.44 -22.71
CA ARG A 45 1.45 11.30 -23.60
C ARG A 45 0.48 10.14 -23.30
N PRO A 46 -0.10 9.48 -24.31
CA PRO A 46 -0.90 8.27 -24.10
C PRO A 46 -0.03 7.05 -23.79
N VAL A 47 -0.55 6.17 -22.94
CA VAL A 47 -0.01 4.82 -22.66
C VAL A 47 -0.56 3.87 -23.73
N LYS A 48 0.31 3.31 -24.58
CA LYS A 48 -0.12 2.45 -25.70
C LYS A 48 0.41 1.03 -25.63
N THR A 49 1.45 0.79 -24.83
CA THR A 49 2.15 -0.49 -24.76
C THR A 49 2.34 -0.95 -23.32
N ILE A 50 2.66 -2.22 -23.11
CA ILE A 50 3.02 -2.75 -21.78
C ILE A 50 4.23 -2.00 -21.20
N SER A 51 5.22 -1.65 -22.05
CA SER A 51 6.36 -0.85 -21.61
C SER A 51 5.96 0.56 -21.16
N ASP A 52 5.01 1.20 -21.85
CA ASP A 52 4.45 2.48 -21.39
C ASP A 52 3.73 2.30 -20.05
N PHE A 53 2.96 1.21 -19.90
CA PHE A 53 2.22 0.95 -18.68
C PHE A 53 3.14 0.75 -17.47
N VAL A 54 4.27 0.05 -17.63
CA VAL A 54 5.29 -0.07 -16.57
C VAL A 54 5.86 1.31 -16.19
N CYS A 55 6.13 2.18 -17.16
CA CYS A 55 6.56 3.55 -16.89
C CYS A 55 5.46 4.38 -16.22
N ARG A 56 4.19 4.17 -16.59
CA ARG A 56 3.06 4.86 -15.98
C ARG A 56 2.84 4.41 -14.53
N GLN A 57 2.96 3.11 -14.22
CA GLN A 57 2.89 2.62 -12.84
C GLN A 57 3.95 3.28 -11.95
N ARG A 58 5.17 3.47 -12.47
CA ARG A 58 6.21 4.24 -11.75
C ARG A 58 5.81 5.69 -11.54
N GLU A 59 5.36 6.38 -12.59
CA GLU A 59 4.92 7.77 -12.51
C GLU A 59 3.79 7.94 -11.47
N VAL A 60 2.80 7.04 -11.49
CA VAL A 60 1.70 7.03 -10.52
C VAL A 60 2.20 6.78 -9.10
N SER A 61 3.09 5.80 -8.90
CA SER A 61 3.68 5.53 -7.58
C SER A 61 4.47 6.73 -7.05
N GLU A 62 5.23 7.41 -7.89
CA GLU A 62 5.97 8.63 -7.54
C GLU A 62 5.00 9.78 -7.22
N LEU A 63 3.91 9.95 -7.98
CA LEU A 63 2.90 10.97 -7.70
C LEU A 63 2.23 10.75 -6.34
N PHE A 64 1.80 9.52 -6.02
CA PHE A 64 1.23 9.19 -4.71
C PHE A 64 2.22 9.49 -3.59
N GLN A 65 3.49 9.09 -3.73
CA GLN A 65 4.52 9.37 -2.73
C GLN A 65 4.82 10.86 -2.56
N ASN A 66 4.81 11.62 -3.65
CA ASN A 66 5.14 13.05 -3.64
C ASN A 66 4.00 13.95 -3.17
N LEU A 67 2.74 13.52 -3.30
CA LEU A 67 1.59 14.39 -3.04
C LEU A 67 0.67 13.88 -1.92
N GLU A 68 0.71 12.59 -1.57
CA GLU A 68 -0.24 12.00 -0.62
C GLU A 68 0.43 11.15 0.48
N LEU A 69 1.26 10.17 0.11
CA LEU A 69 1.72 9.11 1.03
C LEU A 69 3.05 9.44 1.73
N GLY A 70 3.88 10.29 1.13
CA GLY A 70 5.28 10.48 1.50
C GLY A 70 6.18 9.41 0.87
N THR A 71 7.50 9.64 0.88
CA THR A 71 8.45 8.78 0.17
C THR A 71 8.73 7.50 0.94
N LYS A 72 8.43 6.34 0.36
CA LYS A 72 8.80 5.03 0.92
C LYS A 72 10.29 4.75 0.65
N PRO A 73 11.15 4.68 1.67
CA PRO A 73 12.57 4.34 1.46
C PRO A 73 12.73 2.95 0.83
N GLY A 74 13.87 2.76 0.18
CA GLY A 74 14.30 1.47 -0.33
C GLY A 74 14.63 0.44 0.76
N LYS A 75 15.44 -0.55 0.40
CA LYS A 75 16.02 -1.48 1.37
C LYS A 75 17.02 -0.69 2.25
N PRO A 76 17.02 -0.87 3.59
CA PRO A 76 18.00 -0.26 4.48
C PRO A 76 19.41 -0.81 4.24
N ASP A 77 20.43 -0.20 4.86
CA ASP A 77 21.84 -0.60 4.71
C ASP A 77 22.07 -2.05 5.16
N ALA A 78 21.39 -2.46 6.23
CA ALA A 78 21.33 -3.85 6.66
C ALA A 78 19.91 -4.25 7.09
N VAL A 79 19.54 -5.49 6.79
CA VAL A 79 18.34 -6.15 7.32
C VAL A 79 18.67 -7.61 7.60
N SER A 80 18.28 -8.10 8.76
CA SER A 80 18.48 -9.47 9.21
C SER A 80 17.28 -9.95 10.03
N GLY A 81 17.19 -11.25 10.26
CA GLY A 81 16.15 -11.77 11.14
C GLY A 81 16.41 -13.18 11.64
N SER A 82 15.59 -13.58 12.61
CA SER A 82 15.61 -14.91 13.23
C SER A 82 14.18 -15.34 13.57
N ILE A 83 13.95 -16.65 13.70
CA ILE A 83 12.64 -17.22 13.99
C ILE A 83 12.74 -18.14 15.20
N PHE A 84 11.89 -17.89 16.22
CA PHE A 84 11.79 -18.74 17.40
C PHE A 84 10.35 -18.84 17.89
N GLY A 85 9.80 -20.06 17.96
CA GLY A 85 8.43 -20.28 18.43
C GLY A 85 7.37 -19.49 17.65
N GLY A 86 7.57 -19.28 16.34
CA GLY A 86 6.70 -18.46 15.49
C GLY A 86 6.99 -16.96 15.53
N ASN A 87 7.77 -16.46 16.48
CA ASN A 87 8.18 -15.04 16.53
C ASN A 87 9.30 -14.78 15.53
N LEU A 88 9.01 -14.02 14.47
CA LEU A 88 9.97 -13.62 13.44
C LEU A 88 10.57 -12.28 13.84
N SER A 89 11.74 -12.29 14.48
CA SER A 89 12.48 -11.06 14.78
C SER A 89 13.10 -10.49 13.52
N ILE A 90 12.87 -9.21 13.26
CA ILE A 90 13.41 -8.47 12.12
C ILE A 90 14.19 -7.29 12.67
N THR A 91 15.46 -7.16 12.28
CA THR A 91 16.33 -6.04 12.64
C THR A 91 16.72 -5.29 11.36
N ALA A 92 16.61 -3.96 11.39
CA ALA A 92 16.96 -3.10 10.27
C ALA A 92 17.84 -1.93 10.74
N THR A 93 18.86 -1.62 9.94
CA THR A 93 19.86 -0.58 10.24
C THR A 93 20.02 0.38 9.08
N VAL A 94 20.01 1.68 9.37
CA VAL A 94 20.32 2.78 8.44
C VAL A 94 21.28 3.71 9.16
N ASP A 95 22.44 3.97 8.56
CA ASP A 95 23.55 4.66 9.18
C ASP A 95 23.90 4.02 10.55
N ASP A 96 23.77 4.79 11.64
CA ASP A 96 24.02 4.38 13.02
C ASP A 96 22.74 3.94 13.77
N LYS A 97 21.57 4.02 13.14
CA LYS A 97 20.28 3.74 13.77
C LYS A 97 19.84 2.32 13.47
N THR A 98 19.37 1.64 14.50
CA THR A 98 18.86 0.27 14.39
C THR A 98 17.54 0.15 15.12
N ILE A 99 16.57 -0.49 14.47
CA ILE A 99 15.29 -0.87 15.06
C ILE A 99 15.11 -2.38 14.98
N SER A 100 14.21 -2.93 15.80
CA SER A 100 13.75 -4.31 15.65
C SER A 100 12.26 -4.43 15.92
N PHE A 101 11.58 -5.29 15.18
CA PHE A 101 10.15 -5.56 15.34
C PHE A 101 9.85 -7.03 15.07
N ILE A 102 8.74 -7.54 15.62
CA ILE A 102 8.53 -9.00 15.76
C ILE A 102 7.11 -9.38 15.33
N PRO A 103 6.86 -9.56 14.02
CA PRO A 103 5.65 -10.25 13.56
C PRO A 103 5.63 -11.72 14.02
N THR A 104 4.43 -12.27 14.17
CA THR A 104 4.23 -13.67 14.57
C THR A 104 3.69 -14.50 13.41
N ILE A 105 4.26 -15.69 13.20
CA ILE A 105 3.85 -16.66 12.19
C ILE A 105 3.02 -17.75 12.86
N THR A 106 1.75 -17.85 12.47
CA THR A 106 0.88 -18.98 12.76
C THR A 106 0.85 -19.92 11.57
N TYR A 107 1.34 -21.14 11.77
CA TYR A 107 1.35 -22.16 10.72
C TYR A 107 0.00 -22.86 10.58
N PRO A 108 -0.42 -23.22 9.36
CA PRO A 108 -1.67 -23.93 9.14
C PRO A 108 -1.58 -25.38 9.66
N LEU A 109 -2.73 -25.95 10.03
CA LEU A 109 -2.83 -27.36 10.44
C LEU A 109 -2.64 -28.34 9.27
N ASN A 110 -2.88 -27.88 8.04
CA ASN A 110 -2.80 -28.66 6.80
C ASN A 110 -1.89 -27.95 5.79
N GLY A 111 -1.51 -28.65 4.72
CA GLY A 111 -0.64 -28.12 3.66
C GLY A 111 0.77 -28.68 3.72
N THR A 112 1.65 -28.19 2.85
CA THR A 112 3.05 -28.65 2.76
C THR A 112 3.97 -27.45 2.69
N ALA A 113 4.98 -27.43 3.57
CA ALA A 113 6.02 -26.40 3.57
C ALA A 113 6.86 -26.45 2.26
N PRO A 114 7.37 -25.31 1.77
CA PRO A 114 7.16 -23.96 2.31
C PRO A 114 5.74 -23.44 2.03
N TYR A 115 5.10 -22.86 3.05
CA TYR A 115 3.70 -22.45 3.00
C TYR A 115 3.55 -21.09 2.29
N PRO A 116 2.48 -20.87 1.50
CA PRO A 116 2.03 -19.51 1.21
C PRO A 116 1.67 -18.79 2.53
N ALA A 117 1.75 -17.46 2.55
CA ALA A 117 1.42 -16.70 3.75
C ALA A 117 0.59 -15.44 3.44
N ILE A 118 -0.26 -15.06 4.39
CA ILE A 118 -0.95 -13.77 4.42
C ILE A 118 -0.33 -12.94 5.54
N ILE A 119 0.19 -11.76 5.21
CA ILE A 119 0.56 -10.73 6.19
C ILE A 119 -0.72 -9.97 6.57
N ALA A 120 -1.17 -10.13 7.81
CA ALA A 120 -2.34 -9.47 8.35
C ALA A 120 -1.91 -8.27 9.21
N PHE A 121 -2.32 -7.07 8.81
CA PHE A 121 -2.10 -5.84 9.59
C PHE A 121 -2.96 -5.90 10.85
N GLY A 122 -2.33 -5.78 12.01
CA GLY A 122 -2.97 -5.88 13.32
C GLY A 122 -3.43 -7.31 13.65
N SER A 123 -4.45 -7.79 12.94
CA SER A 123 -5.02 -9.14 13.08
C SER A 123 -5.72 -9.60 11.80
N LEU A 124 -5.98 -10.92 11.69
CA LEU A 124 -6.73 -11.46 10.56
C LEU A 124 -8.24 -11.33 10.79
N THR A 125 -8.93 -10.66 9.89
CA THR A 125 -10.39 -10.41 9.94
C THR A 125 -11.19 -11.11 8.84
N ILE A 126 -10.48 -11.77 7.92
CA ILE A 126 -11.07 -12.68 6.92
C ILE A 126 -10.95 -14.14 7.40
N PRO A 127 -11.80 -15.07 6.93
CA PRO A 127 -11.64 -16.48 7.25
C PRO A 127 -10.25 -17.00 6.88
N ALA A 128 -9.57 -17.64 7.83
CA ALA A 128 -8.24 -18.21 7.61
C ALA A 128 -8.30 -19.31 6.52
N PRO A 129 -7.59 -19.15 5.39
CA PRO A 129 -7.59 -20.16 4.35
C PRO A 129 -6.80 -21.39 4.77
N SER A 130 -7.30 -22.57 4.43
CA SER A 130 -6.59 -23.84 4.67
C SER A 130 -5.26 -23.85 3.89
N GLY A 131 -4.19 -24.35 4.53
CA GLY A 131 -2.87 -24.48 3.89
C GLY A 131 -2.05 -23.20 3.80
N VAL A 132 -2.51 -22.09 4.41
CA VAL A 132 -1.85 -20.78 4.35
C VAL A 132 -1.44 -20.35 5.76
N ALA A 133 -0.18 -19.92 5.91
CA ALA A 133 0.31 -19.35 7.16
C ALA A 133 -0.17 -17.90 7.33
N ILE A 134 -0.37 -17.48 8.58
CA ILE A 134 -0.77 -16.11 8.92
C ILE A 134 0.40 -15.43 9.60
N ILE A 135 0.86 -14.31 9.06
CA ILE A 135 1.88 -13.45 9.64
C ILE A 135 1.19 -12.23 10.22
N THR A 136 1.04 -12.18 11.55
CA THR A 136 0.43 -11.03 12.23
C THR A 136 1.46 -9.94 12.37
N TYR A 137 1.17 -8.78 11.79
CA TYR A 137 2.06 -7.63 11.70
C TYR A 137 1.52 -6.48 12.54
N ASN A 138 2.22 -6.14 13.63
CA ASN A 138 1.88 -4.98 14.44
C ASN A 138 2.32 -3.69 13.74
N ASN A 139 1.42 -3.08 12.96
CA ASN A 139 1.69 -1.83 12.25
C ASN A 139 1.74 -0.61 13.19
N ASP A 140 1.08 -0.65 14.36
CA ASP A 140 1.04 0.46 15.31
C ASP A 140 2.42 0.79 15.90
N GLU A 141 3.30 -0.22 16.10
CA GLU A 141 4.68 0.04 16.55
C GLU A 141 5.59 0.56 15.45
N ILE A 142 5.22 0.38 14.18
CA ILE A 142 6.00 0.86 13.03
C ILE A 142 5.69 2.31 12.73
N GLY A 143 4.40 2.66 12.70
CA GLY A 143 3.90 4.02 12.61
C GLY A 143 2.62 4.14 13.41
N ALA A 144 2.61 4.99 14.43
CA ALA A 144 1.47 5.13 15.33
C ALA A 144 0.24 5.73 14.62
N GLN A 145 -0.94 5.38 15.10
CA GLN A 145 -2.21 5.85 14.54
C GLN A 145 -3.29 6.09 15.61
N ILE A 146 -2.94 6.70 16.74
CA ILE A 146 -3.91 6.97 17.81
C ILE A 146 -4.80 8.16 17.42
N ASN A 147 -4.18 9.22 16.91
CA ASN A 147 -4.81 10.44 16.38
C ASN A 147 -3.74 11.31 15.69
N GLN A 148 -4.04 12.57 15.38
CA GLN A 148 -3.08 13.52 14.81
C GLN A 148 -1.76 13.67 15.59
N SER A 149 -1.76 13.53 16.92
CA SER A 149 -0.55 13.63 17.73
C SER A 149 0.46 12.50 17.45
N SER A 150 0.03 11.40 16.81
CA SER A 150 0.87 10.26 16.43
C SER A 150 1.85 10.55 15.30
N ARG A 151 1.82 11.73 14.68
CA ARG A 151 2.65 12.09 13.53
C ARG A 151 4.13 11.85 13.83
N GLY A 152 4.80 11.08 12.97
CA GLY A 152 6.23 10.83 13.09
C GLY A 152 6.63 9.95 14.28
N GLN A 153 5.69 9.24 14.91
CA GLN A 153 5.97 8.32 16.02
C GLN A 153 5.95 6.86 15.54
N GLY A 154 6.90 6.06 16.03
CA GLY A 154 7.04 4.64 15.72
C GLY A 154 8.43 4.29 15.16
N LYS A 155 8.74 3.00 15.12
CA LYS A 155 10.07 2.47 14.76
C LYS A 155 10.54 2.94 13.38
N PHE A 156 9.64 3.10 12.41
CA PHE A 156 10.03 3.64 11.10
C PHE A 156 10.64 5.03 11.22
N PHE A 157 10.06 5.90 12.05
CA PHE A 157 10.52 7.28 12.21
C PHE A 157 11.72 7.40 13.13
N GLU A 158 11.92 6.46 14.05
CA GLU A 158 13.18 6.29 14.79
C GLU A 158 14.34 5.96 13.83
N LEU A 159 14.08 5.12 12.82
CA LEU A 159 15.07 4.75 11.81
C LEU A 159 15.29 5.86 10.76
N TYR A 160 14.24 6.59 10.38
CA TYR A 160 14.26 7.68 9.39
C TYR A 160 13.75 9.01 9.98
N PRO A 161 14.54 9.69 10.83
CA PRO A 161 14.10 10.94 11.48
C PRO A 161 13.85 12.10 10.50
N ASP A 162 14.40 12.04 9.29
CA ASP A 162 14.14 12.99 8.20
C ASP A 162 12.76 12.80 7.55
N LYS A 163 12.02 11.74 7.90
CA LYS A 163 10.75 11.34 7.27
C LYS A 163 9.55 11.43 8.20
N THR A 164 9.62 12.21 9.27
CA THR A 164 8.50 12.41 10.22
C THR A 164 7.24 12.98 9.57
N ALA A 165 7.37 13.63 8.42
CA ALA A 165 6.25 14.12 7.61
C ALA A 165 5.54 13.03 6.77
N ASN A 166 6.13 11.83 6.61
CA ASN A 166 5.48 10.73 5.89
C ASN A 166 4.20 10.25 6.58
N GLY A 167 3.31 9.65 5.80
CA GLY A 167 2.14 8.96 6.32
C GLY A 167 2.49 7.65 7.02
N ALA A 168 1.71 7.28 8.04
CA ALA A 168 1.84 6.01 8.73
C ALA A 168 1.67 4.82 7.76
N MET A 169 0.80 4.92 6.74
CA MET A 169 0.64 3.84 5.76
C MET A 169 1.91 3.55 4.95
N THR A 170 2.70 4.58 4.64
CA THR A 170 4.01 4.43 4.00
C THR A 170 5.00 3.72 4.92
N ALA A 171 5.02 4.09 6.20
CA ALA A 171 5.83 3.43 7.22
C ALA A 171 5.45 1.94 7.34
N TRP A 172 4.15 1.64 7.35
CA TRP A 172 3.66 0.27 7.45
C TRP A 172 4.02 -0.56 6.23
N ALA A 173 3.85 -0.01 5.02
CA ALA A 173 4.26 -0.65 3.77
C ALA A 173 5.78 -0.89 3.72
N TRP A 174 6.59 0.01 4.28
CA TRP A 174 8.02 -0.22 4.45
C TRP A 174 8.30 -1.41 5.37
N GLY A 175 7.61 -1.52 6.51
CA GLY A 175 7.76 -2.65 7.42
C GLY A 175 7.40 -3.98 6.77
N VAL A 176 6.32 -4.04 5.99
CA VAL A 176 5.96 -5.22 5.17
C VAL A 176 7.10 -5.61 4.23
N SER A 177 7.72 -4.64 3.54
CA SER A 177 8.86 -4.93 2.68
C SER A 177 10.03 -5.58 3.44
N ARG A 178 10.25 -5.21 4.71
CA ARG A 178 11.30 -5.80 5.56
C ARG A 178 10.94 -7.20 6.05
N ILE A 179 9.65 -7.48 6.29
CA ILE A 179 9.17 -8.86 6.53
C ILE A 179 9.56 -9.74 5.34
N ILE A 180 9.21 -9.31 4.12
CA ILE A 180 9.52 -10.07 2.91
C ILE A 180 11.04 -10.21 2.71
N ASP A 181 11.83 -9.17 2.97
CA ASP A 181 13.30 -9.23 2.89
C ASP A 181 13.88 -10.34 3.80
N VAL A 182 13.37 -10.49 5.03
CA VAL A 182 13.81 -11.54 5.94
C VAL A 182 13.31 -12.92 5.50
N LEU A 183 12.06 -13.05 5.07
CA LEU A 183 11.53 -14.33 4.56
C LEU A 183 12.34 -14.86 3.37
N GLU A 184 12.83 -13.98 2.49
CA GLU A 184 13.70 -14.34 1.36
C GLU A 184 15.08 -14.89 1.78
N THR A 185 15.56 -14.52 2.97
CA THR A 185 16.89 -14.88 3.47
C THR A 185 16.88 -15.91 4.58
N LEU A 186 15.70 -16.25 5.12
CA LEU A 186 15.54 -17.12 6.29
C LEU A 186 14.64 -18.35 5.97
N PRO A 187 15.18 -19.39 5.30
CA PRO A 187 14.42 -20.59 4.92
C PRO A 187 13.81 -21.36 6.10
N SER A 188 14.38 -21.22 7.30
CA SER A 188 13.87 -21.86 8.53
C SER A 188 12.48 -21.37 8.95
N THR A 189 11.97 -20.30 8.34
CA THR A 189 10.59 -19.84 8.49
C THR A 189 9.57 -20.77 7.81
N ASN A 190 9.99 -21.68 6.92
CA ASN A 190 9.08 -22.55 6.16
C ASN A 190 7.99 -21.78 5.39
N ILE A 191 8.20 -20.50 5.05
CA ILE A 191 7.30 -19.70 4.22
C ILE A 191 7.88 -19.60 2.81
N ASP A 192 7.03 -19.67 1.77
CA ASP A 192 7.43 -19.39 0.39
C ASP A 192 7.30 -17.87 0.15
N PRO A 193 8.40 -17.11 0.07
CA PRO A 193 8.36 -15.66 -0.13
C PRO A 193 7.80 -15.25 -1.50
N ARG A 194 7.54 -16.21 -2.41
CA ARG A 194 6.86 -15.96 -3.70
C ARG A 194 5.35 -15.97 -3.59
N LYS A 195 4.79 -16.39 -2.46
CA LYS A 195 3.35 -16.58 -2.26
C LYS A 195 2.88 -15.80 -1.05
N ILE A 196 3.20 -14.51 -1.06
CA ILE A 196 2.84 -13.57 0.01
C ILE A 196 1.63 -12.75 -0.41
N ALA A 197 0.59 -12.81 0.40
CA ALA A 197 -0.56 -11.93 0.32
C ALA A 197 -0.53 -10.92 1.48
N VAL A 198 -1.32 -9.85 1.36
CA VAL A 198 -1.51 -8.86 2.44
C VAL A 198 -2.98 -8.57 2.65
N THR A 199 -3.39 -8.40 3.90
CA THR A 199 -4.78 -8.07 4.27
C THR A 199 -4.83 -7.18 5.51
N GLY A 200 -5.96 -6.49 5.68
CA GLY A 200 -6.30 -5.72 6.87
C GLY A 200 -7.73 -5.20 6.74
N CYS A 201 -8.34 -4.77 7.84
CA CYS A 201 -9.70 -4.24 7.87
C CYS A 201 -9.74 -2.78 8.31
N SER A 202 -10.64 -1.97 7.73
CA SER A 202 -10.81 -0.57 8.08
C SER A 202 -9.48 0.21 7.87
N ARG A 203 -8.97 0.91 8.88
CA ARG A 203 -7.65 1.58 8.84
C ARG A 203 -6.50 0.68 8.39
N ASP A 204 -6.51 -0.58 8.82
CA ASP A 204 -5.51 -1.58 8.44
C ASP A 204 -5.72 -2.07 7.00
N GLY A 205 -6.95 -2.00 6.49
CA GLY A 205 -7.28 -2.24 5.08
C GLY A 205 -6.71 -1.17 4.15
N LYS A 206 -6.72 0.10 4.59
CA LYS A 206 -6.04 1.20 3.88
C LYS A 206 -4.53 0.91 3.77
N GLY A 207 -3.93 0.51 4.90
CA GLY A 207 -2.53 0.08 4.96
C GLY A 207 -2.20 -1.11 4.06
N ALA A 208 -3.08 -2.13 4.02
CA ALA A 208 -2.91 -3.30 3.17
C ALA A 208 -2.92 -2.95 1.68
N LEU A 209 -3.80 -2.04 1.23
CA LEU A 209 -3.80 -1.55 -0.15
C LEU A 209 -2.49 -0.83 -0.49
N VAL A 210 -2.04 0.08 0.38
CA VAL A 210 -0.78 0.83 0.18
C VAL A 210 0.42 -0.12 0.14
N ALA A 211 0.47 -1.13 1.02
CA ALA A 211 1.52 -2.14 0.97
C ALA A 211 1.48 -2.93 -0.34
N GLY A 212 0.30 -3.37 -0.77
CA GLY A 212 0.08 -4.02 -2.05
C GLY A 212 0.54 -3.17 -3.24
N ALA A 213 0.26 -1.88 -3.22
CA ALA A 213 0.64 -0.94 -4.28
C ALA A 213 2.15 -0.66 -4.33
N LEU A 214 2.81 -0.57 -3.17
CA LEU A 214 4.21 -0.14 -3.04
C LEU A 214 5.24 -1.28 -2.88
N ASP A 215 4.80 -2.54 -2.88
CA ASP A 215 5.68 -3.72 -2.92
C ASP A 215 5.18 -4.77 -3.93
N SER A 216 5.90 -4.90 -5.04
CA SER A 216 5.52 -5.81 -6.13
C SER A 216 5.72 -7.29 -5.80
N ARG A 217 6.32 -7.64 -4.66
CA ARG A 217 6.49 -9.04 -4.23
C ARG A 217 5.20 -9.63 -3.63
N ILE A 218 4.22 -8.79 -3.30
CA ILE A 218 2.92 -9.21 -2.78
C ILE A 218 2.04 -9.69 -3.95
N VAL A 219 1.73 -10.98 -4.02
CA VAL A 219 1.00 -11.58 -5.14
C VAL A 219 -0.52 -11.42 -5.04
N LEU A 220 -1.04 -11.11 -3.85
CA LEU A 220 -2.46 -10.88 -3.61
C LEU A 220 -2.66 -9.81 -2.52
N THR A 221 -3.46 -8.79 -2.82
CA THR A 221 -3.82 -7.72 -1.90
C THR A 221 -5.30 -7.80 -1.58
N ILE A 222 -5.65 -7.81 -0.30
CA ILE A 222 -7.03 -7.99 0.20
C ILE A 222 -7.39 -6.85 1.16
N PRO A 223 -7.73 -5.65 0.66
CA PRO A 223 -8.24 -4.60 1.53
C PRO A 223 -9.69 -4.93 1.90
N GLN A 224 -9.98 -5.05 3.19
CA GLN A 224 -11.31 -5.24 3.72
C GLN A 224 -11.84 -3.92 4.30
N GLU A 225 -13.02 -3.48 3.86
CA GLU A 225 -13.78 -2.35 4.43
C GLU A 225 -12.91 -1.10 4.61
N SER A 226 -12.01 -0.86 3.66
CA SER A 226 -10.97 0.18 3.80
C SER A 226 -11.51 1.59 3.61
N GLY A 227 -12.58 1.74 2.82
CA GLY A 227 -13.30 3.00 2.59
C GLY A 227 -12.41 4.15 2.12
N SER A 228 -12.70 5.36 2.61
CA SER A 228 -11.94 6.59 2.35
C SER A 228 -10.45 6.43 2.60
N GLY A 229 -9.58 6.78 1.65
CA GLY A 229 -8.14 6.54 1.83
C GLY A 229 -7.66 5.11 1.59
N GLY A 230 -8.58 4.22 1.24
CA GLY A 230 -8.30 2.86 0.78
C GLY A 230 -8.91 2.66 -0.60
N THR A 231 -10.06 2.00 -0.66
CA THR A 231 -10.74 1.60 -1.90
C THR A 231 -11.66 2.67 -2.47
N ALA A 232 -12.05 3.67 -1.68
CA ALA A 232 -12.84 4.81 -2.13
C ALA A 232 -11.96 5.87 -2.82
N CYS A 233 -12.51 6.53 -3.83
CA CYS A 233 -11.83 7.63 -4.54
C CYS A 233 -12.19 8.96 -3.91
N TRP A 234 -11.22 9.84 -3.73
CA TRP A 234 -11.40 11.14 -3.10
C TRP A 234 -12.50 11.97 -3.77
N ARG A 235 -12.47 12.07 -5.10
CA ARG A 235 -13.47 12.83 -5.87
C ARG A 235 -14.88 12.26 -5.75
N LEU A 236 -14.99 10.94 -5.66
CA LEU A 236 -16.29 10.29 -5.56
C LEU A 236 -16.83 10.37 -4.14
N SER A 237 -15.98 10.32 -3.12
CA SER A 237 -16.36 10.55 -1.72
C SER A 237 -16.85 11.98 -1.51
N ASP A 238 -16.20 12.99 -2.10
CA ASP A 238 -16.68 14.39 -2.07
C ASP A 238 -18.07 14.52 -2.72
N TYR A 239 -18.31 13.81 -3.82
CA TYR A 239 -19.61 13.80 -4.49
C TYR A 239 -20.69 13.08 -3.67
N GLU A 240 -20.39 11.91 -3.14
CA GLU A 240 -21.29 11.10 -2.31
C GLU A 240 -21.66 11.81 -1.00
N ASN A 241 -20.68 12.46 -0.35
CA ASN A 241 -20.89 13.16 0.91
C ASN A 241 -21.75 14.43 0.78
N HIS A 242 -22.02 14.95 -0.42
CA HIS A 242 -22.86 16.15 -0.60
C HIS A 242 -24.22 16.04 0.13
N ASN A 243 -24.77 14.83 0.26
CA ASN A 243 -25.99 14.57 1.03
C ASN A 243 -25.84 13.40 2.02
N GLY A 244 -24.60 13.01 2.34
CA GLY A 244 -24.29 11.79 3.09
C GLY A 244 -23.49 12.05 4.36
N THR A 245 -22.92 10.97 4.89
CA THR A 245 -21.92 11.00 5.97
C THR A 245 -20.68 10.20 5.56
N THR A 246 -20.32 10.27 4.28
CA THR A 246 -19.17 9.55 3.73
C THR A 246 -17.89 10.28 4.16
N GLN A 247 -16.92 9.54 4.69
CA GLN A 247 -15.64 10.12 5.09
C GLN A 247 -14.92 10.72 3.88
N THR A 248 -14.55 12.00 3.95
CA THR A 248 -13.86 12.73 2.87
C THR A 248 -12.37 12.95 3.17
N ALA A 249 -11.63 13.46 2.19
CA ALA A 249 -10.21 13.78 2.38
C ALA A 249 -10.00 14.85 3.47
N SER A 250 -10.85 15.88 3.51
CA SER A 250 -10.74 16.96 4.51
C SER A 250 -11.00 16.48 5.94
N GLU A 251 -11.83 15.46 6.12
CA GLU A 251 -12.14 14.85 7.41
C GLU A 251 -11.07 13.86 7.86
N ILE A 252 -10.64 12.96 6.97
CA ILE A 252 -9.73 11.86 7.32
C ILE A 252 -8.34 12.36 7.77
N VAL A 253 -7.87 13.50 7.24
CA VAL A 253 -6.61 14.14 7.68
C VAL A 253 -6.72 14.78 9.07
N GLN A 254 -7.94 15.00 9.56
CA GLN A 254 -8.18 15.51 10.93
C GLN A 254 -8.22 14.41 11.98
N GLU A 255 -8.47 13.16 11.56
CA GLU A 255 -8.56 12.03 12.48
C GLU A 255 -7.20 11.48 12.87
N ASN A 256 -6.31 11.33 11.89
CA ASN A 256 -5.12 10.53 12.06
C ASN A 256 -3.98 10.94 11.11
N VAL A 257 -2.89 10.14 11.13
CA VAL A 257 -1.64 10.45 10.44
C VAL A 257 -1.33 9.48 9.31
N TRP A 258 -2.36 8.88 8.72
CA TRP A 258 -2.24 7.85 7.69
C TRP A 258 -1.55 8.34 6.40
N PHE A 259 -1.78 9.60 6.03
CA PHE A 259 -1.19 10.30 4.87
C PHE A 259 -0.03 11.19 5.28
N ALA A 260 0.84 11.58 4.36
CA ALA A 260 1.88 12.57 4.60
C ALA A 260 1.30 13.97 4.79
N SER A 261 1.97 14.82 5.56
CA SER A 261 1.47 16.18 5.87
C SER A 261 1.27 17.07 4.64
N GLN A 262 1.99 16.79 3.54
CA GLN A 262 1.80 17.50 2.27
C GLN A 262 0.42 17.25 1.64
N PHE A 263 -0.25 16.15 1.99
CA PHE A 263 -1.61 15.86 1.51
C PHE A 263 -2.63 16.85 2.06
N ASP A 264 -2.37 17.42 3.24
CA ASP A 264 -3.27 18.33 3.94
C ASP A 264 -3.63 19.56 3.08
N GLU A 265 -2.72 20.02 2.22
CA GLU A 265 -3.00 21.11 1.28
C GLU A 265 -4.14 20.74 0.32
N PHE A 266 -4.05 19.56 -0.30
CA PHE A 266 -5.05 19.08 -1.26
C PHE A 266 -6.36 18.71 -0.57
N ALA A 267 -6.26 18.00 0.57
CA ALA A 267 -7.41 17.58 1.36
C ALA A 267 -8.26 18.76 1.84
N ASN A 268 -7.63 19.86 2.27
CA ASN A 268 -8.34 21.02 2.81
C ASN A 268 -8.75 22.05 1.74
N THR A 269 -8.19 21.99 0.53
CA THR A 269 -8.53 22.93 -0.55
C THR A 269 -9.39 22.28 -1.63
N THR A 270 -8.84 21.31 -2.37
CA THR A 270 -9.57 20.47 -3.30
C THR A 270 -8.70 19.30 -3.76
N VAL A 271 -9.25 18.09 -3.68
CA VAL A 271 -8.63 16.88 -4.25
C VAL A 271 -8.67 16.84 -5.78
N ASN A 272 -9.48 17.72 -6.40
CA ASN A 272 -9.63 17.81 -7.85
C ASN A 272 -8.34 18.27 -8.56
N THR A 273 -7.35 18.80 -7.83
CA THR A 273 -6.05 19.19 -8.40
C THR A 273 -5.02 18.06 -8.41
N LEU A 274 -5.30 16.94 -7.72
CA LEU A 274 -4.40 15.78 -7.68
C LEU A 274 -4.40 15.07 -9.05
N PRO A 275 -3.23 14.73 -9.62
CA PRO A 275 -3.13 14.04 -10.92
C PRO A 275 -3.41 12.52 -10.85
N PHE A 276 -4.00 12.08 -9.75
CA PHE A 276 -4.41 10.70 -9.50
C PHE A 276 -5.67 10.68 -8.64
N ASP A 277 -6.24 9.49 -8.52
CA ASP A 277 -7.19 9.13 -7.48
C ASP A 277 -6.97 7.64 -7.14
N HIS A 278 -7.65 7.11 -6.12
CA HIS A 278 -7.35 5.78 -5.56
C HIS A 278 -7.62 4.59 -6.51
N HIS A 279 -8.36 4.79 -7.62
CA HIS A 279 -8.47 3.80 -8.70
C HIS A 279 -7.10 3.51 -9.32
N MET A 280 -6.23 4.51 -9.38
CA MET A 280 -4.86 4.36 -9.85
C MET A 280 -3.93 3.76 -8.79
N LEU A 281 -4.19 3.97 -7.49
CA LEU A 281 -3.48 3.26 -6.40
C LEU A 281 -3.74 1.75 -6.50
N ALA A 282 -5.02 1.36 -6.65
CA ALA A 282 -5.41 -0.02 -6.94
C ALA A 282 -4.78 -0.54 -8.25
N GLY A 283 -4.69 0.31 -9.28
CA GLY A 283 -4.01 0.01 -10.54
C GLY A 283 -2.52 -0.33 -10.41
N LEU A 284 -1.83 0.11 -9.35
CA LEU A 284 -0.44 -0.31 -9.06
C LEU A 284 -0.33 -1.77 -8.65
N VAL A 285 -1.44 -2.41 -8.26
CA VAL A 285 -1.47 -3.85 -7.97
C VAL A 285 -1.35 -4.67 -9.25
N ALA A 286 -1.86 -4.20 -10.38
CA ALA A 286 -1.84 -4.94 -11.64
C ALA A 286 -0.40 -5.34 -12.06
N PRO A 287 -0.18 -6.56 -12.57
CA PRO A 287 -1.17 -7.62 -12.85
C PRO A 287 -1.37 -8.61 -11.69
N ARG A 288 -0.95 -8.26 -10.47
CA ARG A 288 -1.07 -9.12 -9.27
C ARG A 288 -2.54 -9.16 -8.82
N GLY A 289 -2.86 -10.11 -7.94
CA GLY A 289 -4.22 -10.27 -7.45
C GLY A 289 -4.66 -9.10 -6.57
N LEU A 290 -5.86 -8.60 -6.79
CA LEU A 290 -6.55 -7.65 -5.91
C LEU A 290 -7.96 -8.21 -5.63
N LEU A 291 -8.26 -8.48 -4.37
CA LEU A 291 -9.59 -8.90 -3.91
C LEU A 291 -10.11 -7.86 -2.92
N VAL A 292 -11.01 -7.00 -3.36
CA VAL A 292 -11.62 -6.00 -2.47
C VAL A 292 -12.87 -6.58 -1.83
N ILE A 293 -12.98 -6.41 -0.50
CA ILE A 293 -14.15 -6.76 0.29
C ILE A 293 -14.63 -5.44 0.91
N ASP A 294 -15.88 -5.05 0.67
CA ASP A 294 -16.43 -3.80 1.18
C ASP A 294 -17.85 -4.00 1.73
N ASN A 295 -18.38 -2.99 2.42
CA ASN A 295 -19.59 -3.11 3.21
C ASN A 295 -20.57 -1.95 2.97
N ILE A 296 -21.59 -2.22 2.15
CA ILE A 296 -22.64 -1.25 1.80
C ILE A 296 -23.51 -0.82 2.98
N GLY A 297 -23.43 -1.50 4.13
CA GLY A 297 -24.17 -1.15 5.33
C GLY A 297 -23.60 0.03 6.11
N TYR A 298 -22.41 0.52 5.73
CA TYR A 298 -21.70 1.59 6.44
C TYR A 298 -21.39 2.75 5.49
N GLU A 299 -22.28 3.75 5.46
CA GLU A 299 -22.15 4.97 4.64
C GLU A 299 -20.81 5.68 4.82
N TRP A 300 -20.25 5.64 6.03
CA TRP A 300 -18.93 6.22 6.35
C TRP A 300 -17.81 5.75 5.43
N LEU A 301 -17.90 4.52 4.93
CA LEU A 301 -16.89 3.95 4.03
C LEU A 301 -16.95 4.53 2.61
N GLY A 302 -18.05 5.20 2.23
CA GLY A 302 -18.31 5.64 0.87
C GLY A 302 -18.56 4.48 -0.08
N PRO A 303 -19.65 3.70 0.11
CA PRO A 303 -19.90 2.51 -0.71
C PRO A 303 -20.02 2.82 -2.21
N TRP A 304 -20.59 3.96 -2.59
CA TRP A 304 -20.67 4.35 -4.02
C TRP A 304 -19.33 4.85 -4.54
N SER A 305 -18.56 5.54 -3.70
CA SER A 305 -17.19 5.94 -3.98
C SER A 305 -16.31 4.71 -4.22
N SER A 306 -16.27 3.75 -3.29
CA SER A 306 -15.54 2.48 -3.47
C SER A 306 -15.97 1.73 -4.74
N TYR A 307 -17.27 1.57 -4.96
CA TYR A 307 -17.79 0.89 -6.14
C TYR A 307 -17.38 1.60 -7.44
N GLY A 308 -17.54 2.91 -7.51
CA GLY A 308 -17.18 3.70 -8.69
C GLY A 308 -15.67 3.75 -8.93
N CYS A 309 -14.88 3.80 -7.85
CA CYS A 309 -13.42 3.85 -7.90
C CYS A 309 -12.83 2.56 -8.48
N LEU A 310 -13.35 1.40 -8.06
CA LEU A 310 -12.84 0.10 -8.51
C LEU A 310 -13.55 -0.44 -9.77
N GLY A 311 -14.80 -0.05 -10.00
CA GLY A 311 -15.60 -0.49 -11.14
C GLY A 311 -15.27 0.19 -12.47
N ARG A 312 -14.38 1.19 -12.48
CA ARG A 312 -13.97 1.95 -13.68
C ARG A 312 -12.48 1.88 -14.02
N ALA A 313 -11.74 0.91 -13.47
CA ALA A 313 -10.33 0.66 -13.78
C ALA A 313 -10.12 0.03 -15.17
#